data_AF-A0A1G8N6I0-F1
#
_entry.id   AF-A0A1G8N6I0-F1
#
_cell.length_a   1.000
_cell.length_b   1.000
_cell.length_c   1.000
_cell.angle_alpha   90.00
_cell.angle_beta   90.00
_cell.angle_gamma   90.00
#
_symmetry.space_group_name_H-M   'P 1'
#
loop_
_entity.id
_entity.type
_entity.pdbx_description
1 polymer ?
#
loop_
_entity_poly.entity_id
_entity_poly.type
_entity_poly.pdbx_seq_one_letter_code
_entity_poly.pdbx_strand_id
1 'polypeptide(L)'
;MYMSARRPALILFGGVLGVILLVLLLLSSMGDPPPDPSTAPLEVVANSPDDGRCLLNREDVAAGVHEVAVITESSGATVVLRDEAGQTVFQSEDPQVPPADEEPEATGVELVEGQYTALCQYPDGTTGETPLTVTAD
;
A
#
# COMPACT_ATOMS: atom_id res chain seq x y z
N MET A 1 -37.90 53.85 -31.15
CA MET A 1 -37.05 53.83 -29.94
C MET A 1 -36.93 52.38 -29.48
N TYR A 2 -35.75 51.77 -29.68
CA TYR A 2 -35.45 50.41 -29.24
C TYR A 2 -34.95 50.46 -27.78
N MET A 3 -35.70 49.87 -26.84
CA MET A 3 -35.24 49.68 -25.47
C MET A 3 -34.78 48.24 -25.25
N SER A 4 -33.45 48.09 -25.28
CA SER A 4 -32.58 47.25 -24.46
C SER A 4 -33.19 46.00 -23.79
N ALA A 5 -32.89 44.85 -24.39
CA ALA A 5 -32.84 43.58 -23.66
C ALA A 5 -31.79 43.65 -22.54
N ARG A 6 -32.13 43.28 -21.31
CA ARG A 6 -31.14 43.00 -20.25
C ARG A 6 -31.42 41.64 -19.63
N ARG A 7 -30.38 40.80 -19.67
CA ARG A 7 -30.34 39.35 -19.47
C ARG A 7 -30.43 39.01 -17.97
N PRO A 8 -31.45 38.27 -17.48
CA PRO A 8 -31.44 37.74 -16.11
C PRO A 8 -30.79 36.35 -16.01
N ALA A 9 -30.34 35.76 -17.13
CA ALA A 9 -29.92 34.36 -17.18
C ALA A 9 -28.48 34.07 -16.73
N LEU A 10 -27.64 35.08 -16.51
CA LEU A 10 -26.19 34.86 -16.32
C LEU A 10 -25.75 34.67 -14.86
N ILE A 11 -26.61 34.97 -13.88
CA ILE A 11 -26.25 34.95 -12.45
C ILE A 11 -26.54 33.59 -11.80
N LEU A 12 -27.54 32.84 -12.30
CA LEU A 12 -27.94 31.54 -11.73
C LEU A 12 -26.95 30.41 -12.05
N PHE A 13 -26.29 30.42 -13.21
CA PHE A 13 -25.35 29.36 -13.61
C PHE A 13 -24.02 29.42 -12.85
N GLY A 14 -23.52 30.61 -12.51
CA GLY A 14 -22.27 30.76 -11.75
C GLY A 14 -22.41 30.31 -10.29
N GLY A 15 -23.58 30.53 -9.68
CA GLY A 15 -23.85 30.10 -8.31
C GLY A 15 -23.92 28.57 -8.16
N VAL A 16 -24.65 27.89 -9.06
CA VAL A 16 -24.77 26.42 -9.02
C VAL A 16 -23.43 25.75 -9.32
N LEU A 17 -22.69 26.23 -10.32
CA LEU A 17 -21.35 25.70 -10.63
C LEU A 17 -20.37 25.93 -9.48
N GLY A 18 -20.41 27.10 -8.84
CA GLY A 18 -19.57 27.41 -7.67
C GLY A 18 -19.88 26.52 -6.47
N VAL A 19 -21.16 26.23 -6.20
CA VAL A 19 -21.56 25.32 -5.12
C VAL A 19 -21.12 23.88 -5.43
N ILE A 20 -21.27 23.41 -6.67
CA ILE A 20 -20.80 22.07 -7.07
C ILE A 20 -19.28 21.97 -6.94
N LEU A 21 -18.53 22.97 -7.38
CA LEU A 21 -17.06 22.98 -7.27
C LEU A 21 -16.59 23.03 -5.81
N LEU A 22 -17.28 23.80 -4.96
CA LEU A 22 -17.02 23.87 -3.53
C LEU A 22 -17.35 22.54 -2.83
N VAL A 23 -18.46 21.90 -3.18
CA VAL A 23 -18.83 20.58 -2.64
C VAL A 23 -17.84 19.52 -3.10
N LEU A 24 -17.37 19.54 -4.35
CA LEU A 24 -16.33 18.63 -4.82
C LEU A 24 -14.99 18.84 -4.07
N LEU A 25 -14.58 20.09 -3.84
CA LEU A 25 -13.39 20.42 -3.05
C LEU A 25 -13.52 19.96 -1.59
N LEU A 26 -14.70 20.12 -0.97
CA LEU A 26 -14.98 19.68 0.40
C LEU A 26 -15.06 18.15 0.52
N LEU A 27 -15.55 17.46 -0.52
CA LEU A 27 -15.55 15.99 -0.56
C LEU A 27 -14.14 15.43 -0.73
N SER A 28 -13.27 16.12 -1.48
CA SER A 28 -11.85 15.74 -1.60
C SER A 28 -11.05 15.93 -0.31
N SER A 29 -11.51 16.75 0.63
CA SER A 29 -10.82 16.97 1.92
C SER A 29 -11.32 16.07 3.06
N MET A 30 -12.30 15.19 2.79
CA MET A 30 -12.90 14.28 3.78
C MET A 30 -12.42 12.82 3.60
N GLY A 31 -11.28 12.62 2.94
CA GLY A 31 -10.55 11.36 2.99
C GLY A 31 -9.43 11.46 4.03
N ASP A 32 -9.19 10.39 4.79
CA ASP A 32 -7.98 10.31 5.61
C ASP A 32 -6.76 10.56 4.70
N PRO A 33 -5.80 11.39 5.14
CA PRO A 33 -4.56 11.54 4.40
C PRO A 33 -3.92 10.15 4.23
N PRO A 34 -3.29 9.86 3.08
CA PRO A 34 -2.53 8.64 2.94
C PRO A 34 -1.51 8.53 4.09
N PRO A 35 -1.20 7.31 4.55
CA PRO A 35 -0.20 7.12 5.59
C PRO A 35 1.14 7.72 5.13
N ASP A 36 1.93 8.19 6.09
CA ASP A 36 3.28 8.67 5.83
C ASP A 36 4.07 7.56 5.10
N PRO A 37 4.71 7.85 3.95
CA PRO A 37 5.44 6.85 3.17
C PRO A 37 6.57 6.18 3.95
N SER A 38 7.16 6.86 4.94
CA SER A 38 8.23 6.33 5.80
C SER A 38 7.74 5.36 6.88
N THR A 39 6.42 5.29 7.10
CA THR A 39 5.78 4.38 8.07
C THR A 39 4.68 3.53 7.46
N ALA A 40 4.55 3.53 6.14
CA ALA A 40 3.49 2.78 5.47
C ALA A 40 3.67 1.27 5.73
N PRO A 41 2.62 0.52 6.14
CA PRO A 41 2.73 -0.87 6.60
C PRO A 41 2.91 -1.86 5.45
N LEU A 42 3.99 -2.62 5.42
CA LEU A 42 4.30 -3.56 4.34
C LEU A 42 3.61 -4.89 4.57
N GLU A 43 2.87 -5.37 3.58
CA GLU A 43 2.21 -6.67 3.66
C GLU A 43 2.80 -7.60 2.61
N VAL A 44 3.27 -8.76 3.06
CA VAL A 44 3.75 -9.83 2.17
C VAL A 44 2.69 -10.92 2.12
N VAL A 45 2.11 -11.13 0.93
CA VAL A 45 1.14 -12.20 0.70
C VAL A 45 1.86 -13.38 0.07
N ALA A 46 1.89 -14.49 0.79
CA ALA A 46 2.46 -15.75 0.34
C ALA A 46 1.37 -16.74 -0.08
N ASN A 47 1.64 -17.45 -1.18
CA ASN A 47 0.75 -18.47 -1.74
C ASN A 47 -0.61 -17.94 -2.20
N SER A 48 -0.61 -16.81 -2.93
CA SER A 48 -1.81 -16.31 -3.59
C SER A 48 -2.29 -17.32 -4.66
N PRO A 49 -3.57 -17.73 -4.64
CA PRO A 49 -4.09 -18.86 -5.44
C PRO A 49 -4.01 -18.66 -6.95
N ASP A 50 -3.89 -17.41 -7.41
CA ASP A 50 -3.86 -17.08 -8.83
C ASP A 50 -2.47 -17.24 -9.46
N ASP A 51 -1.41 -17.16 -8.66
CA ASP A 51 -0.03 -17.13 -9.18
C ASP A 51 0.98 -18.00 -8.41
N GLY A 52 0.64 -18.48 -7.21
CA GLY A 52 1.57 -19.19 -6.32
C GLY A 52 2.78 -18.33 -5.88
N ARG A 53 2.69 -17.01 -6.05
CA ARG A 53 3.80 -16.06 -5.90
C ARG A 53 3.84 -15.41 -4.52
N CYS A 54 5.02 -14.86 -4.23
CA CYS A 54 5.26 -13.89 -3.17
C CYS A 54 4.87 -12.51 -3.69
N LEU A 55 3.89 -11.86 -3.05
CA LEU A 55 3.39 -10.55 -3.46
C LEU A 55 3.59 -9.54 -2.34
N LEU A 56 3.75 -8.28 -2.71
CA LEU A 56 3.71 -7.15 -1.79
C LEU A 56 2.48 -6.29 -2.08
N ASN A 57 1.91 -5.68 -1.04
CA ASN A 57 0.85 -4.68 -1.23
C ASN A 57 1.36 -3.39 -1.91
N ARG A 58 2.69 -3.18 -1.94
CA ARG A 58 3.35 -2.11 -2.68
C ARG A 58 4.76 -2.49 -3.10
N GLU A 59 5.18 -1.94 -4.22
CA GLU A 59 6.51 -2.18 -4.79
C GLU A 59 7.56 -1.16 -4.32
N ASP A 60 7.12 -0.08 -3.67
CA ASP A 60 7.98 1.00 -3.17
C ASP A 60 7.52 1.57 -1.81
N VAL A 61 8.49 2.01 -1.01
CA VAL A 61 8.32 2.77 0.24
C VAL A 61 9.45 3.79 0.41
N ALA A 62 9.27 4.80 1.26
CA ALA A 62 10.38 5.66 1.69
C ALA A 62 11.18 4.96 2.80
N ALA A 63 12.45 5.33 2.97
CA ALA A 63 13.28 4.85 4.07
C ALA A 63 12.65 5.21 5.43
N GLY A 64 12.64 4.27 6.37
CA GLY A 64 11.95 4.44 7.64
C GLY A 64 11.67 3.12 8.36
N VAL A 65 10.77 3.18 9.34
CA VAL A 65 10.35 2.00 10.11
C VAL A 65 8.98 1.56 9.62
N HIS A 66 8.90 0.35 9.10
CA HIS A 66 7.67 -0.23 8.55
C HIS A 66 7.22 -1.40 9.40
N GLU A 67 5.93 -1.44 9.68
CA GLU A 67 5.29 -2.66 10.18
C GLU A 67 5.17 -3.64 9.03
N VAL A 68 5.89 -4.76 9.11
CA VAL A 68 5.85 -5.86 8.14
C VAL A 68 4.92 -6.93 8.65
N ALA A 69 3.82 -7.16 7.94
CA ALA A 69 2.87 -8.23 8.19
C ALA A 69 2.98 -9.32 7.11
N VAL A 70 2.84 -10.58 7.51
CA VAL A 70 2.87 -11.74 6.61
C VAL A 70 1.51 -12.39 6.58
N ILE A 71 0.96 -12.54 5.37
CA ILE A 71 -0.34 -13.14 5.11
C ILE A 71 -0.11 -14.40 4.29
N THR A 72 -0.54 -15.55 4.79
CA THR A 72 -0.43 -16.84 4.09
C THR A 72 -1.84 -17.39 3.85
N GLU A 73 -2.24 -17.63 2.60
CA GLU A 73 -3.64 -17.97 2.30
C GLU A 73 -3.97 -19.48 2.36
N SER A 74 -2.99 -20.38 2.26
CA SER A 74 -3.31 -21.83 2.15
C SER A 74 -2.23 -22.81 2.60
N SER A 75 -0.96 -22.42 2.59
CA SER A 75 0.12 -23.19 3.21
C SER A 75 1.02 -22.22 3.94
N GLY A 76 1.52 -22.62 5.12
CA GLY A 76 2.51 -21.81 5.82
C GLY A 76 3.70 -21.55 4.92
N ALA A 77 4.18 -20.30 4.87
CA ALA A 77 5.36 -19.91 4.13
C ALA A 77 6.29 -19.12 5.04
N THR A 78 7.60 -19.35 4.94
CA THR A 78 8.58 -18.49 5.61
C THR A 78 8.88 -17.32 4.70
N VAL A 79 8.64 -16.11 5.18
CA VAL A 79 8.98 -14.88 4.46
C VAL A 79 10.30 -14.35 4.96
N VAL A 80 11.18 -13.99 4.03
CA VAL A 80 12.48 -13.39 4.29
C VAL A 80 12.60 -12.12 3.46
N LEU A 81 12.92 -11.00 4.09
CA LEU A 81 13.31 -9.79 3.39
C LEU A 81 14.83 -9.70 3.36
N ARG A 82 15.41 -9.53 2.18
CA ARG A 82 16.85 -9.39 1.97
C ARG A 82 17.17 -8.05 1.35
N ASP A 83 18.29 -7.46 1.76
CA ASP A 83 18.86 -6.30 1.09
C ASP A 83 19.60 -6.68 -0.20
N GLU A 84 20.15 -5.69 -0.90
CA GLU A 84 20.92 -5.86 -2.13
C GLU A 84 22.18 -6.72 -1.95
N ALA A 85 22.76 -6.75 -0.74
CA ALA A 85 23.90 -7.60 -0.41
C ALA A 85 23.48 -9.06 -0.13
N GLY A 86 22.17 -9.34 -0.09
CA GLY A 86 21.58 -10.63 0.25
C GLY A 86 21.51 -10.90 1.75
N GLN A 87 21.75 -9.89 2.60
CA GLN A 87 21.61 -10.00 4.04
C GLN A 87 20.14 -10.01 4.42
N THR A 88 19.74 -10.95 5.28
CA THR A 88 18.40 -10.97 5.87
C THR A 88 18.23 -9.80 6.83
N VAL A 89 17.25 -8.94 6.54
CA VAL A 89 16.84 -7.83 7.41
C VAL A 89 15.56 -8.14 8.19
N PHE A 90 14.74 -9.06 7.68
CA PHE A 90 13.55 -9.57 8.34
C PHE A 90 13.33 -11.03 7.97
N GLN A 91 12.83 -11.81 8.93
CA GLN A 91 12.36 -13.17 8.71
C GLN A 91 11.13 -13.41 9.59
N SER A 92 10.06 -13.95 9.02
CA SER A 92 8.84 -14.29 9.76
C SER A 92 9.10 -15.37 10.80
N GLU A 93 8.60 -15.17 12.02
CA GLU A 93 8.60 -16.20 13.06
C GLU A 93 7.41 -17.13 12.87
N ASP A 94 7.70 -18.43 12.65
CA ASP A 94 6.74 -19.54 12.44
C ASP A 94 5.75 -19.38 11.26
N PRO A 95 5.85 -20.20 10.20
CA PRO A 95 4.93 -20.15 9.06
C PRO A 95 3.53 -20.68 9.45
N GLN A 96 2.75 -19.89 10.17
CA GLN A 96 1.37 -20.20 10.51
C GLN A 96 0.41 -19.33 9.69
N VAL A 97 -0.67 -19.96 9.21
CA VAL A 97 -1.81 -19.24 8.65
C VAL A 97 -2.56 -18.63 9.84
N PRO A 98 -2.60 -17.30 10.00
CA PRO A 98 -3.42 -16.71 11.04
C PRO A 98 -4.89 -17.09 10.80
N PRO A 99 -5.68 -17.34 11.86
CA PRO A 99 -7.12 -17.54 11.74
C PRO A 99 -7.75 -16.37 10.97
N ALA A 100 -8.79 -16.64 10.18
CA ALA A 100 -9.44 -15.61 9.34
C ALA A 100 -10.02 -14.41 10.14
N ASP A 101 -10.17 -14.55 11.46
CA ASP A 101 -10.70 -13.54 12.36
C ASP A 101 -9.60 -12.79 13.15
N GLU A 102 -8.32 -13.06 12.89
CA GLU A 102 -7.18 -12.43 13.55
C GLU A 102 -6.34 -11.62 12.56
N GLU A 103 -5.93 -10.42 12.99
CA GLU A 103 -4.97 -9.62 12.21
C GLU A 103 -3.59 -10.30 12.24
N PRO A 104 -2.87 -10.35 11.11
CA PRO A 104 -1.53 -10.89 11.08
C PRO A 104 -0.61 -10.09 12.01
N GLU A 105 0.23 -10.79 12.76
CA GLU A 105 1.23 -10.13 13.60
C GLU A 105 2.20 -9.34 12.73
N ALA A 106 2.30 -8.03 13.01
CA ALA A 106 3.21 -7.15 12.31
C ALA A 106 4.48 -6.91 13.14
N THR A 107 5.63 -6.89 12.46
CA THR A 107 6.93 -6.64 13.09
C THR A 107 7.53 -5.35 12.53
N GLY A 108 8.01 -4.47 13.40
CA GLY A 108 8.72 -3.26 12.97
C GLY A 108 10.09 -3.57 12.37
N VAL A 109 10.33 -3.12 11.14
CA VAL A 109 11.58 -3.29 10.41
C VAL A 109 12.07 -1.93 9.94
N GLU A 110 13.31 -1.59 10.26
CA GLU A 110 13.98 -0.40 9.74
C GLU A 110 14.56 -0.70 8.35
N LEU A 111 14.10 0.06 7.35
CA LEU A 111 14.56 -0.02 5.98
C LEU A 111 15.30 1.26 5.60
N VAL A 112 16.48 1.09 5.00
CA VAL A 112 17.28 2.19 4.46
C VAL A 112 17.08 2.27 2.95
N GLU A 113 17.39 3.41 2.35
CA GLU A 113 17.36 3.56 0.90
C GLU A 113 18.13 2.43 0.21
N GLY A 114 17.52 1.77 -0.76
CA GLY A 114 18.12 0.63 -1.46
C GLY A 114 17.12 -0.28 -2.13
N GLN A 115 17.66 -1.38 -2.66
CA GLN A 115 16.85 -2.46 -3.25
C GLN A 115 16.77 -3.65 -2.31
N TYR A 116 15.57 -4.22 -2.23
CA TYR A 116 15.27 -5.36 -1.39
C TYR A 116 14.52 -6.43 -2.19
N THR A 117 14.59 -7.66 -1.70
CA THR A 117 13.82 -8.78 -2.23
C THR A 117 13.05 -9.45 -1.11
N ALA A 118 11.73 -9.51 -1.25
CA ALA A 118 10.87 -10.38 -0.45
C ALA A 118 10.89 -11.79 -1.04
N LEU A 119 11.32 -12.76 -0.25
CA LEU A 119 11.42 -14.17 -0.60
C LEU A 119 10.42 -14.97 0.24
N CYS A 120 9.47 -15.62 -0.42
CA CYS A 120 8.56 -16.58 0.20
C CYS A 120 9.10 -17.99 -0.05
N GLN A 121 9.36 -18.74 1.02
CA GLN A 121 9.82 -20.13 0.97
C GLN A 121 8.69 -21.07 1.40
N TYR A 122 8.33 -22.00 0.53
CA TYR A 122 7.20 -22.89 0.75
C TYR A 122 7.61 -24.28 1.24
N PRO A 123 6.73 -25.03 1.94
CA PRO A 123 7.06 -26.34 2.50
C PRO A 123 7.37 -27.41 1.46
N ASP A 124 6.91 -27.22 0.22
CA ASP A 124 7.21 -28.10 -0.92
C ASP A 124 8.60 -27.84 -1.54
N GLY A 125 9.35 -26.88 -0.99
CA GLY A 125 10.67 -26.48 -1.44
C GLY A 125 10.69 -25.47 -2.58
N THR A 126 9.52 -25.05 -3.07
CA THR A 126 9.43 -23.96 -4.05
C THR A 126 9.64 -22.61 -3.39
N THR A 127 9.97 -21.61 -4.21
CA THR A 127 10.19 -20.23 -3.74
C THR A 127 9.51 -19.24 -4.67
N GLY A 128 9.04 -18.13 -4.10
CA GLY A 128 8.58 -16.96 -4.84
C GLY A 128 9.37 -15.74 -4.42
N GLU A 129 9.69 -14.85 -5.35
CA GLU A 129 10.44 -13.63 -5.09
C GLU A 129 9.68 -12.42 -5.65
N THR A 130 9.74 -11.30 -4.94
CA THR A 130 9.20 -10.02 -5.37
C THR A 130 10.17 -8.89 -4.95
N PRO A 131 10.50 -7.96 -5.86
CA PRO A 131 11.35 -6.82 -5.53
C PRO A 131 10.59 -5.77 -4.70
N LEU A 132 11.34 -5.04 -3.87
CA LEU A 132 10.89 -3.86 -3.12
C LEU A 132 11.94 -2.75 -3.28
N THR A 133 11.50 -1.57 -3.69
CA THR A 133 12.37 -0.37 -3.75
C THR A 133 12.15 0.48 -2.51
N VAL A 134 13.23 0.85 -1.82
CA VAL A 134 13.18 1.82 -0.72
C VAL A 134 13.84 3.11 -1.20
N THR A 135 13.07 4.19 -1.30
CA THR A 135 13.56 5.50 -1.76
C THR A 135 14.05 6.34 -0.59
N ALA A 136 14.87 7.35 -0.87
CA ALA A 136 15.11 8.42 0.09
C ALA A 136 13.78 9.13 0.47
N ASP A 137 13.73 9.63 1.71
CA ASP A 137 12.64 10.45 2.27
C ASP A 137 12.69 11.91 1.75
#